data_AF-A0A835T1G1-F1
#
_entry.id   AF-A0A835T1G1-F1
#
_cell.length_a   1.000
_cell.length_b   1.000
_cell.length_c   1.000
_cell.angle_alpha   90.00
_cell.angle_beta   90.00
_cell.angle_gamma   90.00
#
_symmetry.space_group_name_H-M   'P 1'
#
loop_
_entity.id
_entity.type
_entity.pdbx_description
1 polymer ?
#
loop_
_entity_poly.entity_id
_entity_poly.type
_entity_poly.pdbx_seq_one_letter_code
_entity_poly.pdbx_strand_id
1 'polypeptide(L)'
;MRRHRRSGGSLKGAASSSLLAAVLLAALAMTAHGPAAEKSKGGFKPYAFRKKFLYLQSDDPDYTYDEAQEFCREKGLFVVGYDDKLKQVPMRDLCYKSGKDCWVNGRVGNQCALIGPEGNGEPYPDDCDRKHHAVCWGDLDKQMKNPLIWKKRSPPPSPAPPSPPPPSPPASLPRPSPPPPAARQQGEGPGQG
;
A
#
# COMPACT_ATOMS: atom_id res chain seq x y z
N MET A 1 -29.22 57.83 -41.34
CA MET A 1 -29.81 58.52 -40.18
C MET A 1 -28.77 58.60 -39.06
N ARG A 2 -28.83 59.71 -38.34
CA ARG A 2 -28.10 60.25 -37.17
C ARG A 2 -27.25 59.31 -36.25
N ARG A 3 -26.13 59.90 -35.80
CA ARG A 3 -25.29 59.56 -34.63
C ARG A 3 -26.05 59.70 -33.30
N HIS A 4 -25.58 59.02 -32.23
CA HIS A 4 -25.45 59.39 -30.79
C HIS A 4 -25.19 58.07 -30.02
N ARG A 5 -24.14 57.79 -29.23
CA ARG A 5 -23.34 58.48 -28.19
C ARG A 5 -24.16 58.92 -26.96
N ARG A 6 -24.08 58.15 -25.87
CA ARG A 6 -23.98 58.51 -24.42
C ARG A 6 -23.95 57.21 -23.60
N SER A 7 -22.95 56.89 -22.77
CA SER A 7 -22.39 57.55 -21.56
C SER A 7 -23.28 57.46 -20.32
N GLY A 8 -22.67 56.93 -19.24
CA GLY A 8 -23.11 57.06 -17.84
C GLY A 8 -23.33 55.69 -17.20
N GLY A 9 -22.72 55.32 -16.08
CA GLY A 9 -21.89 56.08 -15.16
C GLY A 9 -21.29 55.16 -14.09
N SER A 10 -20.12 55.59 -13.61
CA SER A 10 -19.37 55.05 -12.49
C SER A 10 -20.05 55.42 -11.16
N LEU A 11 -20.10 54.50 -10.20
CA LEU A 11 -20.17 54.85 -8.78
C LEU A 11 -19.30 53.90 -7.96
N LYS A 12 -18.33 54.55 -7.30
CA LYS A 12 -17.40 54.03 -6.30
C LYS A 12 -18.15 53.74 -4.99
N GLY A 13 -17.68 52.74 -4.25
CA GLY A 13 -17.97 52.50 -2.83
C GLY A 13 -17.17 51.28 -2.40
N ALA A 14 -15.93 51.45 -1.96
CA ALA A 14 -15.49 51.79 -0.61
C ALA A 14 -15.42 50.56 0.32
N ALA A 15 -14.32 50.50 1.05
CA ALA A 15 -13.75 49.34 1.71
C ALA A 15 -14.48 48.89 2.99
N SER A 16 -14.30 47.62 3.33
CA SER A 16 -14.15 47.10 4.69
C SER A 16 -13.46 45.74 4.55
N SER A 17 -12.14 45.65 4.69
CA SER A 17 -11.42 45.49 5.97
C SER A 17 -12.11 44.53 6.95
N SER A 18 -11.35 43.48 7.30
CA SER A 18 -11.46 42.68 8.51
C SER A 18 -12.44 41.50 8.50
N LEU A 19 -12.08 40.44 7.78
CA LEU A 19 -12.30 39.05 8.21
C LEU A 19 -11.01 38.24 7.96
N LEU A 20 -9.93 38.66 8.62
CA LEU A 20 -8.85 37.77 9.02
C LEU A 20 -9.38 36.94 10.19
N ALA A 21 -9.73 35.68 9.94
CA ALA A 21 -9.60 34.53 10.85
C ALA A 21 -10.51 33.40 10.35
N ALA A 22 -9.93 32.46 9.62
CA ALA A 22 -10.36 31.04 9.53
C ALA A 22 -9.73 30.30 8.33
N VAL A 23 -8.77 30.87 7.62
CA VAL A 23 -7.99 30.15 6.60
C VAL A 23 -6.56 30.02 7.09
N LEU A 24 -6.31 29.15 8.08
CA LEU A 24 -5.02 28.51 8.37
C LEU A 24 -5.16 27.66 9.64
N LEU A 25 -5.68 26.44 9.53
CA LEU A 25 -5.44 25.29 10.43
C LEU A 25 -6.23 24.07 9.95
N ALA A 26 -5.75 23.49 8.85
CA ALA A 26 -6.03 22.09 8.52
C ALA A 26 -4.77 21.48 7.88
N ALA A 27 -3.64 21.65 8.58
CA ALA A 27 -2.48 20.80 8.41
C ALA A 27 -2.40 19.93 9.66
N LEU A 28 -2.07 18.65 9.48
CA LEU A 28 -1.89 17.60 10.50
C LEU A 28 -3.12 16.72 10.78
N ALA A 29 -3.47 15.92 9.77
CA ALA A 29 -3.78 14.52 10.02
C ALA A 29 -3.24 13.69 8.86
N MET A 30 -1.92 13.73 8.66
CA MET A 30 -1.25 12.62 8.01
C MET A 30 -1.31 11.46 9.01
N THR A 31 -2.34 10.63 8.90
CA THR A 31 -2.31 9.27 9.41
C THR A 31 -1.20 8.56 8.66
N ALA A 32 0.00 8.65 9.23
CA ALA A 32 1.07 7.70 9.02
C ALA A 32 0.52 6.33 9.44
N HIS A 33 -0.14 5.65 8.50
CA HIS A 33 -0.16 4.20 8.48
C HIS A 33 1.31 3.82 8.28
N GLY A 34 2.01 3.61 9.38
CA GLY A 34 3.33 2.97 9.33
C GLY A 34 3.19 1.70 8.49
N PRO A 35 4.14 1.39 7.61
CA PRO A 35 4.07 0.16 6.84
C PRO A 35 4.03 -0.98 7.84
N ALA A 36 2.86 -1.62 7.97
CA ALA A 36 2.75 -2.92 8.57
C ALA A 36 3.82 -3.77 7.89
N ALA A 37 4.70 -4.38 8.69
CA ALA A 37 5.82 -5.19 8.23
C ALA A 37 5.40 -6.01 7.00
N GLU A 38 5.77 -5.51 5.83
CA GLU A 38 5.34 -6.04 4.55
C GLU A 38 6.08 -7.37 4.42
N LYS A 39 5.39 -8.44 4.78
CA LYS A 39 5.78 -9.80 4.48
C LYS A 39 6.18 -9.79 3.01
N SER A 40 7.47 -9.94 2.72
CA SER A 40 8.00 -9.76 1.38
C SER A 40 7.21 -10.64 0.41
N LYS A 41 6.24 -10.03 -0.30
CA LYS A 41 5.38 -10.64 -1.31
C LYS A 41 6.29 -11.03 -2.48
N GLY A 42 6.93 -12.19 -2.37
CA GLY A 42 8.29 -12.32 -2.90
C GLY A 42 8.53 -13.43 -3.91
N GLY A 43 7.51 -14.20 -4.28
CA GLY A 43 7.63 -15.32 -5.23
C GLY A 43 6.80 -15.10 -6.49
N PHE A 44 7.36 -15.44 -7.65
CA PHE A 44 6.62 -15.53 -8.90
C PHE A 44 7.22 -16.56 -9.84
N LYS A 45 6.37 -17.09 -10.73
CA LYS A 45 6.75 -18.07 -11.74
C LYS A 45 6.66 -17.45 -13.14
N PRO A 46 7.77 -17.39 -13.90
CA PRO A 46 7.73 -16.98 -15.30
C PRO A 46 7.20 -18.10 -16.19
N TYR A 47 6.37 -17.74 -17.16
CA TYR A 47 5.79 -18.62 -18.16
C TYR A 47 5.89 -17.99 -19.55
N ALA A 48 6.61 -18.64 -20.46
CA ALA A 48 6.73 -18.17 -21.84
C ALA A 48 5.61 -18.79 -22.70
N PHE A 49 4.87 -17.95 -23.43
CA PHE A 49 3.82 -18.38 -24.33
C PHE A 49 4.14 -17.99 -25.78
N ARG A 50 4.04 -18.99 -26.68
CA ARG A 50 4.28 -18.84 -28.12
C ARG A 50 5.60 -18.16 -28.49
N LYS A 51 6.62 -18.23 -27.62
CA LYS A 51 7.93 -17.56 -27.77
C LYS A 51 7.85 -16.03 -27.98
N LYS A 52 6.69 -15.41 -27.73
CA LYS A 52 6.47 -13.97 -27.93
C LYS A 52 6.03 -13.25 -26.67
N PHE A 53 5.32 -13.95 -25.79
CA PHE A 53 4.78 -13.38 -24.58
C PHE A 53 5.42 -14.03 -23.36
N LEU A 54 5.72 -13.22 -22.36
CA LEU A 54 6.09 -13.65 -21.03
C LEU A 54 4.91 -13.36 -20.10
N TYR A 55 4.58 -14.33 -19.26
CA TYR A 55 3.63 -14.19 -18.16
C TYR A 55 4.37 -14.39 -16.85
N LEU A 56 4.00 -13.62 -15.82
CA LEU A 56 4.42 -13.89 -14.45
C LEU A 56 3.18 -14.13 -13.61
N GLN A 57 3.14 -15.25 -12.89
CA GLN A 57 2.11 -15.50 -11.90
C GLN A 57 2.72 -15.41 -10.50
N SER A 58 2.06 -14.69 -9.59
CA SER A 58 2.45 -14.68 -8.18
C SER A 58 2.32 -16.08 -7.56
N ASP A 59 3.25 -16.44 -6.67
CA ASP A 59 3.16 -17.72 -5.98
C ASP A 59 1.96 -17.77 -5.01
N ASP A 60 1.68 -16.64 -4.34
CA ASP A 60 0.62 -16.51 -3.33
C ASP A 60 -0.56 -15.66 -3.82
N PRO A 61 -1.80 -15.95 -3.36
CA PRO A 61 -3.01 -15.17 -3.66
C PRO A 61 -3.18 -14.00 -2.68
N ASP A 62 -2.15 -13.20 -2.48
CA ASP A 62 -2.11 -12.19 -1.40
C ASP A 62 -2.27 -10.75 -1.90
N TYR A 63 -2.74 -10.57 -3.14
CA TYR A 63 -2.82 -9.28 -3.81
C TYR A 63 -4.26 -8.83 -3.97
N THR A 64 -4.58 -7.64 -3.49
CA THR A 64 -5.76 -6.90 -3.96
C THR A 64 -5.59 -6.51 -5.43
N TYR A 65 -6.66 -6.03 -6.05
CA TYR A 65 -6.60 -5.62 -7.45
C TYR A 65 -5.52 -4.54 -7.69
N ASP A 66 -5.50 -3.50 -6.86
CA ASP A 66 -4.55 -2.39 -7.00
C ASP A 66 -3.11 -2.84 -6.69
N GLU A 67 -2.93 -3.74 -5.72
CA GLU A 67 -1.62 -4.35 -5.43
C GLU A 67 -1.13 -5.25 -6.57
N ALA A 68 -2.03 -5.96 -7.26
CA ALA A 68 -1.67 -6.79 -8.41
C ALA A 68 -1.22 -5.93 -9.61
N GLN A 69 -1.88 -4.79 -9.81
CA GLN A 69 -1.48 -3.80 -10.83
C GLN A 69 -0.08 -3.25 -10.53
N GLU A 70 0.17 -2.89 -9.28
CA GLU A 70 1.49 -2.43 -8.83
C GLU A 70 2.56 -3.52 -9.01
N PHE A 71 2.28 -4.74 -8.56
CA PHE A 71 3.18 -5.88 -8.69
C PHE A 71 3.66 -6.11 -10.12
N CYS A 72 2.76 -5.94 -11.11
CA CYS A 72 3.10 -6.03 -12.52
C CYS A 72 3.90 -4.81 -13.01
N ARG A 73 3.47 -3.60 -12.63
CA ARG A 73 4.14 -2.35 -13.00
C ARG A 73 5.59 -2.30 -12.50
N GLU A 74 5.84 -2.72 -11.26
CA GLU A 74 7.18 -2.79 -10.68
C GLU A 74 8.12 -3.68 -11.50
N LYS A 75 7.58 -4.73 -12.13
CA LYS A 75 8.35 -5.65 -12.98
C LYS A 75 8.44 -5.17 -14.43
N GLY A 76 7.90 -4.00 -14.75
CA GLY A 76 7.84 -3.48 -16.12
C GLY A 76 6.90 -4.28 -17.03
N LEU A 77 5.85 -4.86 -16.45
CA LEU A 77 4.83 -5.66 -17.12
C LEU A 77 3.44 -5.04 -16.90
N PHE A 78 2.44 -5.61 -17.56
CA PHE A 78 1.05 -5.17 -17.49
C PHE A 78 0.17 -6.29 -16.96
N VAL A 79 -0.93 -5.95 -16.28
CA VAL A 79 -1.97 -6.96 -15.98
C VAL A 79 -2.67 -7.37 -17.28
N VAL A 80 -3.06 -8.63 -17.38
CA VAL A 80 -3.70 -9.19 -18.58
C VAL A 80 -5.07 -8.53 -18.78
N GLY A 81 -5.31 -7.93 -19.95
CA GLY A 81 -6.61 -7.33 -20.29
C GLY A 81 -7.69 -8.38 -20.50
N TYR A 82 -8.93 -8.11 -20.05
CA TYR A 82 -10.04 -9.03 -20.27
C TYR A 82 -10.54 -9.04 -21.74
N ASP A 83 -10.23 -8.02 -22.54
CA ASP A 83 -10.67 -7.93 -23.93
C ASP A 83 -9.75 -8.66 -24.93
N ASP A 84 -8.52 -8.96 -24.53
CA ASP A 84 -7.49 -9.49 -25.44
C ASP A 84 -7.48 -11.02 -25.44
N LYS A 85 -8.29 -11.60 -26.32
CA LYS A 85 -8.47 -13.05 -26.43
C LYS A 85 -7.16 -13.82 -26.60
N LEU A 86 -6.17 -13.26 -27.30
CA LEU A 86 -4.87 -13.92 -27.48
C LEU A 86 -4.08 -14.02 -26.18
N LYS A 87 -4.19 -13.00 -25.33
CA LYS A 87 -3.51 -12.94 -24.03
C LYS A 87 -4.26 -13.67 -22.92
N GLN A 88 -5.54 -13.95 -23.13
CA GLN A 88 -6.33 -14.79 -22.24
C GLN A 88 -6.08 -16.28 -22.41
N VAL A 89 -5.63 -16.75 -23.58
CA VAL A 89 -5.41 -18.20 -23.80
C VAL A 89 -4.52 -18.83 -22.70
N PRO A 90 -3.41 -18.21 -22.27
CA PRO A 90 -2.60 -18.71 -21.16
C PRO A 90 -3.29 -18.66 -19.80
N MET A 91 -4.25 -17.73 -19.59
CA MET A 91 -4.98 -17.59 -18.32
C MET A 91 -5.80 -18.84 -17.99
N ARG A 92 -6.29 -19.55 -19.02
CA ARG A 92 -7.00 -20.81 -18.79
C ARG A 92 -6.11 -21.86 -18.11
N ASP A 93 -4.86 -21.98 -18.54
CA ASP A 93 -3.95 -22.96 -17.95
C ASP A 93 -3.34 -22.44 -16.65
N LEU A 94 -3.06 -21.13 -16.56
CA LEU A 94 -2.46 -20.50 -15.38
C LEU A 94 -3.44 -20.35 -14.20
N CYS A 95 -4.72 -20.12 -14.46
CA CYS A 95 -5.71 -19.75 -13.44
C CYS A 95 -6.83 -20.79 -13.35
N TYR A 96 -7.58 -20.99 -14.44
CA TYR A 96 -8.74 -21.90 -14.40
C TYR A 96 -8.35 -23.36 -14.10
N LYS A 97 -7.48 -23.98 -14.91
CA LYS A 97 -7.09 -25.38 -14.73
C LYS A 97 -6.23 -25.63 -13.51
N SER A 98 -5.54 -24.59 -13.01
CA SER A 98 -4.72 -24.68 -11.81
C SER A 98 -5.54 -24.48 -10.52
N GLY A 99 -6.84 -24.17 -10.63
CA GLY A 99 -7.71 -23.94 -9.49
C GLY A 99 -7.46 -22.59 -8.80
N LYS A 100 -6.93 -21.61 -9.53
CA LYS A 100 -6.53 -20.30 -9.00
C LYS A 100 -7.39 -19.18 -9.56
N ASP A 101 -7.68 -18.23 -8.68
CA ASP A 101 -8.32 -16.97 -8.99
C ASP A 101 -7.25 -15.92 -9.28
N CYS A 102 -7.31 -15.32 -10.46
CA CYS A 102 -6.32 -14.38 -10.95
C CYS A 102 -6.94 -13.06 -11.37
N TRP A 103 -6.35 -11.96 -10.92
CA TRP A 103 -6.75 -10.63 -11.38
C TRP A 103 -6.45 -10.43 -12.87
N VAL A 104 -7.42 -9.85 -13.58
CA VAL A 104 -7.28 -9.34 -14.95
C VAL A 104 -7.71 -7.88 -15.00
N ASN A 105 -7.15 -7.11 -15.93
CA ASN A 105 -7.36 -5.68 -15.99
C ASN A 105 -8.79 -5.38 -16.46
N GLY A 106 -9.64 -4.95 -15.52
CA GLY A 106 -11.02 -4.51 -15.71
C GLY A 106 -11.63 -4.11 -14.37
N ARG A 107 -12.25 -2.93 -14.28
CA ARG A 107 -12.85 -2.44 -13.03
C ARG A 107 -14.12 -1.64 -13.34
N VAL A 108 -15.18 -1.89 -12.58
CA VAL A 108 -16.44 -1.15 -12.60
C VAL A 108 -16.83 -0.86 -11.15
N GLY A 109 -16.63 0.38 -10.70
CA GLY A 109 -16.83 0.75 -9.30
C GLY A 109 -15.87 0.00 -8.38
N ASN A 110 -16.42 -0.75 -7.42
CA ASN A 110 -15.67 -1.59 -6.48
C ASN A 110 -15.60 -3.06 -6.91
N GLN A 111 -16.06 -3.39 -8.11
CA GLN A 111 -15.91 -4.72 -8.70
C GLN A 111 -14.78 -4.73 -9.70
N CYS A 112 -13.94 -5.75 -9.60
CA CYS A 112 -12.76 -5.96 -10.40
C CYS A 112 -12.84 -7.30 -11.12
N ALA A 113 -12.31 -7.34 -12.34
CA ALA A 113 -12.40 -8.51 -13.20
C ALA A 113 -11.35 -9.55 -12.82
N LEU A 114 -11.77 -10.81 -12.77
CA LEU A 114 -10.97 -11.94 -12.36
C LEU A 114 -11.25 -13.15 -13.26
N ILE A 115 -10.27 -14.03 -13.45
CA ILE A 115 -10.44 -15.31 -14.14
C ILE A 115 -10.09 -16.44 -13.18
N GLY A 116 -10.95 -17.45 -13.12
CA GLY A 116 -10.81 -18.57 -12.19
C GLY A 116 -11.84 -19.67 -12.42
N PRO A 117 -11.87 -20.70 -11.55
CA PRO A 117 -12.81 -21.81 -11.60
C PRO A 117 -14.27 -21.39 -11.57
N GLU A 118 -14.63 -20.39 -10.75
CA GLU A 118 -16.01 -19.95 -10.58
C GLU A 118 -16.59 -19.33 -11.85
N GLY A 119 -15.79 -18.55 -12.58
CA GLY A 119 -16.14 -18.01 -13.90
C GLY A 119 -16.03 -19.01 -15.05
N ASN A 120 -15.78 -20.30 -14.78
CA ASN A 120 -15.53 -21.33 -15.81
C ASN A 120 -14.39 -20.96 -16.79
N GLY A 121 -13.40 -20.22 -16.31
CA GLY A 121 -12.29 -19.73 -17.13
C GLY A 121 -12.59 -18.48 -17.96
N GLU A 122 -13.78 -17.92 -17.85
CA GLU A 122 -14.14 -16.60 -18.37
C GLU A 122 -13.98 -15.53 -17.29
N PRO A 123 -13.83 -14.24 -17.67
CA PRO A 123 -13.80 -13.14 -16.71
C PRO A 123 -15.12 -12.99 -15.96
N TYR A 124 -15.04 -12.81 -14.64
CA TYR A 124 -16.18 -12.51 -13.77
C TYR A 124 -15.81 -11.44 -12.72
N PRO A 125 -16.79 -10.68 -12.19
CA PRO A 125 -16.53 -9.63 -11.22
C PRO A 125 -16.38 -10.19 -9.79
N ASP A 126 -15.45 -9.62 -9.02
CA ASP A 126 -15.33 -9.81 -7.57
C ASP A 126 -14.93 -8.49 -6.88
N ASP A 127 -15.03 -8.43 -5.55
CA ASP A 127 -14.67 -7.23 -4.77
C ASP A 127 -13.17 -6.91 -4.93
N CYS A 128 -12.83 -5.70 -5.35
CA CYS A 128 -11.44 -5.30 -5.63
C CYS A 128 -10.49 -5.44 -4.42
N ASP A 129 -11.04 -5.40 -3.20
CA ASP A 129 -10.30 -5.50 -1.93
C ASP A 129 -10.02 -6.95 -1.50
N ARG A 130 -10.61 -7.94 -2.19
CA ARG A 130 -10.28 -9.35 -1.97
C ARG A 130 -8.89 -9.66 -2.49
N LYS A 131 -8.31 -10.74 -1.96
CA LYS A 131 -6.94 -11.13 -2.29
C LYS A 131 -6.95 -12.34 -3.21
N HIS A 132 -6.28 -12.19 -4.35
CA HIS A 132 -6.16 -13.20 -5.40
C HIS A 132 -4.73 -13.20 -5.97
N HIS A 133 -4.46 -14.10 -6.93
CA HIS A 133 -3.17 -14.12 -7.60
C HIS A 133 -3.02 -12.95 -8.58
N ALA A 134 -1.82 -12.38 -8.63
CA ALA A 134 -1.45 -11.42 -9.66
C ALA A 134 -0.92 -12.18 -10.89
N VAL A 135 -1.41 -11.84 -12.08
CA VAL A 135 -0.87 -12.33 -13.34
C VAL A 135 -0.52 -11.18 -14.26
N CYS A 136 0.77 -11.10 -14.58
CA CYS A 136 1.34 -10.08 -15.44
C CYS A 136 1.66 -10.66 -16.81
N TRP A 137 1.71 -9.81 -17.83
CA TRP A 137 2.19 -10.15 -19.16
C TRP A 137 3.07 -9.05 -19.78
N GLY A 138 3.88 -9.42 -20.75
CA GLY A 138 4.65 -8.51 -21.58
C GLY A 138 5.33 -9.23 -22.74
N ASP A 139 6.03 -8.47 -23.60
CA ASP A 139 6.80 -9.06 -24.70
C ASP A 139 8.02 -9.83 -24.18
N LEU A 140 8.12 -11.10 -24.52
CA LEU A 140 9.20 -11.98 -24.04
C LEU A 140 10.58 -11.40 -24.39
N ASP A 141 10.79 -11.00 -25.65
CA ASP A 141 12.08 -10.49 -26.13
C ASP A 141 12.55 -9.23 -25.38
N LYS A 142 11.61 -8.35 -25.01
CA LYS A 142 11.92 -7.15 -24.21
C LYS A 142 12.30 -7.51 -22.78
N GLN A 143 11.72 -8.57 -22.25
CA GLN A 143 11.85 -8.97 -20.86
C GLN A 143 13.00 -9.94 -20.60
N MET A 144 13.57 -10.59 -21.62
CA MET A 144 14.72 -11.50 -21.47
C MET A 144 15.94 -10.86 -20.79
N LYS A 145 16.09 -9.53 -20.88
CA LYS A 145 17.17 -8.78 -20.23
C LYS A 145 16.75 -8.12 -18.91
N ASN A 146 15.50 -8.27 -18.48
CA ASN A 146 14.99 -7.64 -17.27
C ASN A 146 15.51 -8.35 -16.01
N PRO A 147 16.38 -7.70 -15.21
CA PRO A 147 16.95 -8.32 -14.00
C PRO A 147 15.91 -8.50 -12.90
N LEU A 148 14.76 -7.82 -12.94
CA LEU A 148 13.68 -8.00 -11.97
C LEU A 148 12.96 -9.35 -12.14
N ILE A 149 13.05 -9.93 -13.33
CA ILE A 149 12.40 -11.20 -13.68
C ILE A 149 13.42 -12.34 -13.61
N TRP A 150 14.59 -12.13 -14.18
CA TRP A 150 15.59 -13.19 -14.40
C TRP A 150 16.77 -13.10 -13.44
N LYS A 151 16.67 -12.33 -12.35
CA LYS A 151 17.74 -12.24 -11.34
C LYS A 151 18.17 -13.66 -10.95
N LYS A 152 19.42 -14.02 -11.27
CA LYS A 152 20.12 -15.06 -10.51
C LYS A 152 20.14 -14.54 -9.09
N ARG A 153 19.46 -15.23 -8.16
CA ARG A 153 19.33 -14.80 -6.75
C ARG A 153 20.68 -14.29 -6.25
N SER A 154 20.83 -12.98 -6.14
CA SER A 154 21.82 -12.44 -5.21
C SER A 154 21.28 -12.75 -3.82
N PRO A 155 22.13 -13.18 -2.87
CA PRO A 155 21.69 -13.40 -1.50
C PRO A 155 20.99 -12.12 -1.00
N PRO A 156 19.95 -12.25 -0.15
CA PRO A 156 19.31 -11.09 0.44
C PRO A 156 20.39 -10.19 1.07
N PRO A 157 20.23 -8.86 1.03
CA PRO A 157 21.13 -7.98 1.77
C PRO A 157 21.13 -8.47 3.22
N SER A 158 22.31 -8.79 3.76
CA SER A 158 22.45 -9.18 5.16
C SER A 158 21.69 -8.17 6.03
N PRO A 159 20.91 -8.62 7.02
CA PRO A 159 20.25 -7.69 7.94
C PRO A 159 21.30 -6.74 8.49
N ALA A 160 20.99 -5.44 8.51
CA ALA A 160 21.87 -4.45 9.09
C ALA A 160 22.26 -4.90 10.51
N PRO A 161 23.53 -4.76 10.92
CA PRO A 161 23.92 -5.07 12.29
C PRO A 161 23.00 -4.30 13.25
N PRO A 162 22.58 -4.91 14.38
CA PRO A 162 21.76 -4.21 15.35
C PRO A 162 22.46 -2.90 15.73
N SER A 163 21.72 -1.80 15.70
CA SER A 163 22.23 -0.50 16.13
C SER A 163 22.90 -0.66 17.51
N PRO A 164 24.06 -0.03 17.74
CA PRO A 164 24.68 -0.07 19.06
C PRO A 164 23.68 0.47 20.10
N PRO A 165 23.66 -0.10 21.31
CA PRO A 165 22.80 0.41 22.36
C PRO A 165 23.12 1.89 22.60
N PRO A 166 22.12 2.73 22.92
CA PRO A 166 22.36 4.12 23.27
C PRO A 166 23.32 4.20 24.46
N PRO A 167 24.17 5.25 24.54
CA PRO A 167 25.06 5.43 25.67
C PRO A 167 24.24 5.50 26.97
N SER A 168 24.68 4.77 27.99
CA SER A 168 24.05 4.79 29.31
C SER A 168 23.97 6.24 29.83
N PRO A 169 22.84 6.67 30.42
CA PRO A 169 22.75 7.98 31.03
C PRO A 169 23.79 8.11 32.17
N PRO A 170 24.34 9.31 32.40
CA PRO A 170 25.26 9.55 33.51
C PRO A 170 24.60 9.18 34.84
N ALA A 171 25.36 8.51 35.71
CA ALA A 171 24.90 8.10 37.03
C ALA A 171 24.28 9.28 37.78
N SER A 172 23.01 9.12 38.18
CA SER A 172 22.34 10.11 39.02
C SER A 172 23.12 10.25 40.33
N LEU A 173 23.45 11.49 40.69
CA LEU A 173 24.14 11.83 41.93
C LEU A 173 23.42 11.22 43.14
N PRO A 174 24.16 10.76 44.17
CA PRO A 174 23.56 10.14 45.34
C PRO A 174 22.61 11.10 46.05
N ARG A 175 21.37 10.64 46.25
CA ARG A 175 20.34 11.34 47.00
C ARG A 175 20.78 11.43 48.47
N PRO A 176 20.72 12.60 49.13
CA PRO A 176 21.08 12.71 50.54
C PRO A 176 20.13 11.89 51.41
N SER A 177 20.71 11.23 52.42
CA SER A 177 20.01 10.36 53.36
C SER A 177 18.93 11.12 54.15
N PRO A 178 17.76 10.52 54.41
CA PRO A 178 16.74 11.12 55.27
C PRO A 178 17.19 11.13 56.74
N PRO A 179 16.75 12.13 57.55
CA PRO A 179 17.00 12.14 58.98
C PRO A 179 16.23 11.02 59.71
N PRO A 180 16.72 10.56 60.86
CA PRO A 180 16.12 9.45 61.60
C PRO A 180 14.73 9.80 62.16
N PRO A 181 13.80 8.83 62.20
CA PRO A 181 12.46 9.04 62.74
C PRO A 181 12.47 9.18 64.27
N ALA A 182 11.67 10.12 64.78
CA ALA A 182 11.44 10.31 66.22
C ALA A 182 10.65 9.13 66.81
N ALA A 183 11.13 8.62 67.95
CA ALA A 183 10.50 7.54 68.71
C ALA A 183 9.10 7.94 69.20
N ARG A 184 8.08 7.10 68.94
CA ARG A 184 6.74 7.27 69.51
C ARG A 184 6.26 5.94 70.11
N GLN A 185 5.85 6.06 71.37
CA GLN A 185 5.46 5.02 72.31
C GLN A 185 4.26 4.19 71.83
N GLN A 186 4.31 2.87 72.01
CA GLN A 186 3.17 1.96 71.86
C GLN A 186 2.49 1.81 73.22
N GLY A 187 1.23 2.27 73.29
CA GLY A 187 0.30 1.95 74.37
C GLY A 187 -0.47 0.68 74.03
N GLU A 188 -0.54 -0.21 75.02
CA GLU A 188 -1.37 -1.42 75.07
C GLU A 188 -2.88 -1.11 74.93
N GLY A 189 -3.60 -1.99 74.22
CA GLY A 189 -5.06 -1.99 74.17
C GLY A 189 -5.60 -3.32 73.61
N PRO A 190 -6.74 -3.83 74.11
CA PRO A 190 -6.89 -5.24 74.47
C PRO A 190 -7.63 -6.12 73.45
N GLY A 191 -7.44 -7.43 73.62
CA GLY A 191 -8.03 -8.52 72.84
C GLY A 191 -9.53 -8.73 73.04
N GLN A 192 -10.15 -9.27 71.99
CA GLN A 192 -11.52 -9.75 71.91
C GLN A 192 -11.57 -11.27 72.16
N GLY A 193 -12.75 -11.76 72.55
CA GLY A 193 -13.21 -13.12 72.23
C GLY A 193 -13.43 -14.02 73.43
#